data_AF-A0AAU9VBT2-F1
#
_entry.id   AF-A0AAU9VBT2-F1
#
_cell.length_a   1.000
_cell.length_b   1.000
_cell.length_c   1.000
_cell.angle_alpha   90.00
_cell.angle_beta   90.00
_cell.angle_gamma   90.00
#
_symmetry.space_group_name_H-M   'P 1'
#
loop_
_entity.id
_entity.type
_entity.pdbx_description
1 polymer ?
#
loop_
_entity_poly.entity_id
_entity_poly.type
_entity_poly.pdbx_seq_one_letter_code
_entity_poly.pdbx_strand_id
1 'polypeptide(L)'
;MPRITGKQRHRSNHPAESTYEYWKRSLVIPYLDSIINSLEVRFAEENTPLFVLSKLHPAQMQKMTTENLKQTCESIAQFYDLPNIKNEIKLWQQLWHDRLNVTNLTVIDVLKEINSFFPETEKALKILIALPCTTCTVERSFSSLRRLKTCLRSTMA
;
A
#
# COMPACT_ATOMS: atom_id res chain seq x y z
N MET A 1 36.03 0.69 -0.64
CA MET A 1 36.84 -0.36 -1.30
C MET A 1 35.93 -1.35 -2.00
N PRO A 2 36.31 -1.88 -3.19
CA PRO A 2 35.79 -3.16 -3.65
C PRO A 2 36.15 -4.18 -2.56
N ARG A 3 35.29 -5.16 -2.29
CA ARG A 3 35.48 -6.02 -1.10
C ARG A 3 36.78 -6.83 -1.25
N ILE A 4 37.59 -6.80 -0.20
CA ILE A 4 39.01 -7.21 -0.18
C ILE A 4 39.19 -8.74 -0.32
N THR A 5 38.11 -9.52 -0.25
CA THR A 5 38.20 -10.98 -0.21
C THR A 5 37.97 -11.61 -1.59
N GLY A 6 39.06 -12.05 -2.23
CA GLY A 6 39.08 -12.61 -3.58
C GLY A 6 38.42 -13.98 -3.79
N LYS A 7 37.78 -14.57 -2.77
CA LYS A 7 37.06 -15.86 -2.90
C LYS A 7 35.67 -15.78 -2.27
N GLN A 8 34.65 -15.57 -3.11
CA GLN A 8 33.25 -15.92 -2.80
C GLN A 8 32.75 -16.91 -3.85
N ARG A 9 32.45 -18.14 -3.44
CA ARG A 9 31.90 -19.20 -4.32
C ARG A 9 30.39 -19.08 -4.57
N HIS A 10 29.66 -18.27 -3.78
CA HIS A 10 28.19 -18.24 -3.76
C HIS A 10 27.58 -16.85 -4.02
N ARG A 11 28.31 -15.91 -4.64
CA ARG A 11 27.78 -14.58 -4.98
C ARG A 11 28.34 -14.05 -6.29
N SER A 12 27.52 -13.28 -7.00
CA SER A 12 27.84 -12.67 -8.28
C SER A 12 28.98 -11.66 -8.14
N ASN A 13 30.08 -11.89 -8.85
CA ASN A 13 31.23 -11.00 -8.89
C ASN A 13 31.07 -10.05 -10.09
N HIS A 14 30.77 -8.78 -9.82
CA HIS A 14 30.52 -7.79 -10.87
C HIS A 14 31.87 -7.16 -11.25
N PRO A 15 32.32 -7.25 -12.52
CA PRO A 15 33.53 -6.58 -12.95
C PRO A 15 33.31 -5.06 -12.89
N ALA A 16 34.23 -4.34 -12.25
CA ALA A 16 34.17 -2.89 -12.11
C ALA A 16 35.59 -2.32 -12.00
N GLU A 17 35.87 -1.26 -12.74
CA GLU A 17 37.18 -0.60 -12.77
C GLU A 17 37.36 0.38 -11.60
N SER A 18 36.25 0.87 -11.03
CA SER A 18 36.21 1.77 -9.89
C SER A 18 35.26 1.28 -8.79
N THR A 19 35.55 1.67 -7.54
CA THR A 19 34.67 1.46 -6.38
C THR A 19 33.25 1.99 -6.63
N TYR A 20 33.14 3.12 -7.33
CA TYR A 20 31.87 3.73 -7.68
C TYR A 20 31.04 2.83 -8.60
N GLU A 21 31.64 2.32 -9.68
CA GLU A 21 30.96 1.43 -10.62
C GLU A 21 30.51 0.12 -9.98
N TYR A 22 31.33 -0.43 -9.08
CA TYR A 22 31.01 -1.64 -8.35
C TYR A 22 29.72 -1.46 -7.52
N TRP A 23 29.62 -0.38 -6.74
CA TRP A 23 28.43 -0.11 -5.93
C TRP A 23 27.21 0.28 -6.77
N LYS A 24 27.42 0.99 -7.89
CA LYS A 24 26.36 1.30 -8.85
C LYS A 24 25.74 0.01 -9.40
N ARG A 25 26.55 -0.94 -9.89
CA ARG A 25 26.07 -2.20 -10.48
C ARG A 25 25.53 -3.19 -9.45
N SER A 26 26.17 -3.32 -8.29
CA SER A 26 25.82 -4.36 -7.32
C SER A 26 24.71 -3.97 -6.33
N LEU A 27 24.45 -2.68 -6.14
CA LEU A 27 23.52 -2.20 -5.12
C LEU A 27 22.50 -1.22 -5.69
N VAL A 28 22.93 -0.17 -6.39
CA VAL A 28 22.02 0.90 -6.83
C VAL A 28 21.06 0.41 -7.90
N ILE A 29 21.55 -0.21 -8.97
CA ILE A 29 20.70 -0.69 -10.08
C ILE A 29 19.67 -1.73 -9.58
N PRO A 30 20.06 -2.83 -8.90
CA PRO A 30 19.09 -3.82 -8.42
C PRO A 30 18.07 -3.25 -7.43
N TYR A 31 18.47 -2.24 -6.65
CA TYR A 31 17.57 -1.57 -5.72
C TYR A 31 16.54 -0.71 -6.45
N LEU A 32 16.97 0.08 -7.45
CA LEU A 32 16.06 0.87 -8.27
C LEU A 32 15.09 -0.03 -9.05
N ASP A 33 15.57 -1.11 -9.66
CA ASP A 33 14.72 -2.09 -10.35
C ASP A 33 13.70 -2.70 -9.39
N SER A 34 14.10 -3.01 -8.15
CA SER A 34 13.18 -3.52 -7.14
C SER A 34 12.10 -2.51 -6.73
N ILE A 35 12.44 -1.22 -6.67
CA ILE A 35 11.48 -0.15 -6.40
C ILE A 35 10.50 -0.04 -7.57
N ILE A 36 11.00 -0.01 -8.81
CA ILE A 36 10.18 0.09 -10.02
C ILE A 36 9.20 -1.08 -10.07
N ASN A 37 9.68 -2.32 -9.95
CA ASN A 37 8.83 -3.50 -9.96
C ASN A 37 7.81 -3.48 -8.80
N SER A 38 8.19 -3.00 -7.61
CA SER A 38 7.23 -2.87 -6.50
C SER A 38 6.12 -1.85 -6.78
N LEU A 39 6.43 -0.76 -7.49
CA LEU A 39 5.46 0.25 -7.89
C LEU A 39 4.54 -0.29 -8.99
N GLU A 40 5.09 -0.99 -9.99
CA GLU A 40 4.33 -1.62 -11.07
C GLU A 40 3.34 -2.65 -10.51
N VAL A 41 3.80 -3.54 -9.63
CA VAL A 41 2.92 -4.52 -8.97
C VAL A 41 1.84 -3.80 -8.15
N ARG A 42 2.19 -2.75 -7.41
CA ARG A 42 1.24 -2.05 -6.54
C ARG A 42 0.15 -1.29 -7.33
N PHE A 43 0.51 -0.68 -8.44
CA PHE A 43 -0.41 0.10 -9.29
C PHE A 43 -0.94 -0.69 -10.49
N ALA A 44 -0.73 -1.99 -10.54
CA ALA A 44 -1.33 -2.88 -11.52
C ALA A 44 -2.86 -2.77 -11.49
N GLU A 45 -3.50 -2.99 -12.64
CA GLU A 45 -4.95 -2.88 -12.80
C GLU A 45 -5.71 -3.81 -11.84
N GLU A 46 -5.15 -4.99 -11.54
CA GLU A 46 -5.68 -5.95 -10.57
C GLU A 46 -5.83 -5.36 -9.16
N ASN A 47 -4.95 -4.43 -8.79
CA ASN A 47 -4.92 -3.80 -7.48
C ASN A 47 -5.73 -2.49 -7.42
N THR A 48 -6.31 -2.05 -8.54
CA THR A 48 -7.17 -0.85 -8.56
C THR A 48 -8.35 -0.90 -7.58
N PRO A 49 -9.05 -2.04 -7.35
CA PRO A 49 -10.16 -2.11 -6.39
C PRO A 49 -9.74 -1.77 -4.95
N LEU A 50 -8.47 -1.97 -4.58
CA LEU A 50 -7.96 -1.60 -3.26
C LEU A 50 -8.02 -0.08 -3.03
N PHE A 51 -7.74 0.70 -4.07
CA PHE A 51 -7.79 2.15 -4.00
C PHE A 51 -9.21 2.70 -4.13
N VAL A 52 -10.16 1.92 -4.66
CA VAL A 52 -11.57 2.33 -4.79
C VAL A 52 -12.21 2.62 -3.42
N LEU A 53 -11.78 1.94 -2.36
CA LEU A 53 -12.25 2.21 -0.99
C LEU A 53 -12.03 3.65 -0.53
N SER A 54 -10.98 4.33 -1.05
CA SER A 54 -10.72 5.74 -0.72
C SER A 54 -11.83 6.68 -1.20
N LYS A 55 -12.62 6.26 -2.20
CA LYS A 55 -13.78 7.01 -2.72
C LYS A 55 -14.97 7.01 -1.76
N LEU A 56 -14.99 6.12 -0.76
CA LEU A 56 -15.97 6.12 0.32
C LEU A 56 -15.75 7.28 1.31
N HIS A 57 -14.62 7.98 1.21
CA HIS A 57 -14.40 9.17 2.02
C HIS A 57 -15.41 10.25 1.64
N PRO A 58 -16.11 10.88 2.61
CA PRO A 58 -17.22 11.75 2.31
C PRO A 58 -16.81 13.00 1.49
N ALA A 59 -15.55 13.45 1.59
CA ALA A 59 -15.02 14.52 0.71
C ALA A 59 -14.90 14.12 -0.78
N GLN A 60 -14.75 12.82 -1.07
CA GLN A 60 -14.76 12.27 -2.43
C GLN A 60 -16.21 12.01 -2.87
N MET A 61 -17.06 11.53 -1.97
CA MET A 61 -18.48 11.29 -2.26
C MET A 61 -19.26 12.57 -2.62
N GLN A 62 -18.92 13.72 -2.02
CA GLN A 62 -19.52 15.01 -2.37
C GLN A 62 -19.12 15.49 -3.77
N LYS A 63 -17.96 15.08 -4.29
CA LYS A 63 -17.45 15.49 -5.61
C LYS A 63 -17.90 14.57 -6.75
N MET A 64 -18.36 13.36 -6.42
CA MET A 64 -18.58 12.31 -7.40
C MET A 64 -20.06 12.19 -7.80
N THR A 65 -20.31 12.04 -9.10
CA THR A 65 -21.64 11.77 -9.67
C THR A 65 -22.17 10.41 -9.18
N THR A 66 -23.49 10.32 -9.00
CA THR A 66 -24.20 9.13 -8.49
C THR A 66 -23.97 7.86 -9.31
N GLU A 67 -23.69 7.99 -10.62
CA GLU A 67 -23.40 6.84 -11.50
C GLU A 67 -22.02 6.22 -11.23
N ASN A 68 -21.00 7.06 -11.07
CA ASN A 68 -19.66 6.59 -10.74
C ASN A 68 -19.62 5.93 -9.36
N LEU A 69 -20.43 6.42 -8.40
CA LEU A 69 -20.57 5.77 -7.11
C LEU A 69 -21.11 4.34 -7.24
N LYS A 70 -22.15 4.12 -8.04
CA LYS A 70 -22.70 2.77 -8.25
C LYS A 70 -21.68 1.79 -8.81
N GLN A 71 -20.88 2.22 -9.80
CA GLN A 71 -19.81 1.41 -10.36
C GLN A 71 -18.74 1.07 -9.31
N THR A 72 -18.39 2.04 -8.45
CA THR A 72 -17.44 1.78 -7.36
C THR A 72 -18.01 0.85 -6.29
N CYS A 73 -19.31 0.89 -6.04
CA CYS A 73 -19.96 -0.05 -5.13
C CYS A 73 -19.92 -1.48 -5.69
N GLU A 74 -20.10 -1.64 -6.99
CA GLU A 74 -20.06 -2.94 -7.65
C GLU A 74 -18.67 -3.57 -7.59
N SER A 75 -17.62 -2.78 -7.83
CA SER A 75 -16.25 -3.27 -7.70
C SER A 75 -15.87 -3.58 -6.25
N ILE A 76 -16.32 -2.78 -5.27
CA ILE A 76 -16.09 -3.07 -3.85
C ILE A 76 -16.83 -4.35 -3.42
N ALA A 77 -18.10 -4.50 -3.81
CA ALA A 77 -18.91 -5.66 -3.45
C ALA A 77 -18.33 -6.96 -4.01
N GLN A 78 -17.80 -6.94 -5.24
CA GLN A 78 -17.17 -8.10 -5.88
C GLN A 78 -15.79 -8.44 -5.28
N PHE A 79 -15.01 -7.43 -4.88
CA PHE A 79 -13.63 -7.66 -4.42
C PHE A 79 -13.54 -8.01 -2.92
N TYR A 80 -14.42 -7.44 -2.09
CA TYR A 80 -14.38 -7.60 -0.63
C TYR A 80 -15.52 -8.45 -0.05
N ASP A 81 -16.37 -9.04 -0.91
CA ASP A 81 -17.55 -9.81 -0.51
C ASP A 81 -18.47 -9.05 0.47
N LEU A 82 -18.80 -7.80 0.13
CA LEU A 82 -19.67 -6.91 0.91
C LEU A 82 -21.00 -6.68 0.16
N PRO A 83 -22.04 -7.51 0.39
CA PRO A 83 -23.26 -7.49 -0.42
C PRO A 83 -24.22 -6.32 -0.10
N ASN A 84 -24.33 -5.88 1.16
CA ASN A 84 -25.27 -4.81 1.55
C ASN A 84 -24.69 -3.40 1.38
N ILE A 85 -23.42 -3.27 1.01
CA ILE A 85 -22.74 -1.99 0.89
C ILE A 85 -23.42 -1.06 -0.13
N LYS A 86 -24.10 -1.62 -1.15
CA LYS A 86 -24.88 -0.86 -2.13
C LYS A 86 -26.03 -0.07 -1.49
N ASN A 87 -26.65 -0.63 -0.45
CA ASN A 87 -27.76 0.02 0.26
C ASN A 87 -27.23 1.01 1.30
N GLU A 88 -26.19 0.63 2.03
CA GLU A 88 -25.54 1.52 3.00
C GLU A 88 -24.94 2.76 2.35
N ILE A 89 -24.26 2.63 1.21
CA ILE A 89 -23.60 3.76 0.53
C ILE A 89 -24.58 4.85 0.11
N LYS A 90 -25.82 4.50 -0.28
CA LYS A 90 -26.85 5.50 -0.63
C LYS A 90 -27.25 6.34 0.58
N LEU A 91 -27.52 5.67 1.70
CA LEU A 91 -27.86 6.32 2.97
C LEU A 91 -26.66 7.12 3.51
N TRP A 92 -25.47 6.56 3.37
CA TRP A 92 -24.21 7.21 3.72
C TRP A 92 -23.99 8.49 2.90
N GLN A 93 -24.23 8.45 1.59
CA GLN A 93 -24.14 9.63 0.73
C GLN A 93 -25.11 10.73 1.19
N GLN A 94 -26.35 10.37 1.52
CA GLN A 94 -27.35 11.32 2.03
C GLN A 94 -26.92 11.94 3.35
N LEU A 95 -26.43 11.13 4.30
CA LEU A 95 -25.97 11.58 5.61
C LEU A 95 -24.84 12.63 5.51
N TRP A 96 -23.94 12.47 4.55
CA TRP A 96 -22.84 13.41 4.33
C TRP A 96 -23.16 14.56 3.37
N HIS A 97 -24.29 14.51 2.65
CA HIS A 97 -24.74 15.63 1.83
C HIS A 97 -25.21 16.81 2.69
N ASP A 98 -25.81 16.49 3.85
CA ASP A 98 -26.37 17.49 4.76
C ASP A 98 -25.32 18.12 5.69
N ARG A 99 -24.09 17.58 5.73
CA ARG A 99 -23.01 18.05 6.63
C ARG A 99 -22.02 18.98 5.90
N LEU A 100 -21.79 20.16 6.48
CA LEU A 100 -20.78 21.13 6.04
C LEU A 100 -19.40 20.80 6.67
N ASN A 101 -18.30 21.15 5.99
CA ASN A 101 -16.90 20.96 6.41
C ASN A 101 -16.32 19.53 6.35
N VAL A 102 -16.73 18.74 5.38
CA VAL A 102 -16.28 17.34 5.21
C VAL A 102 -14.84 17.23 4.70
N THR A 103 -14.28 18.28 4.12
CA THR A 103 -12.92 18.29 3.54
C THR A 103 -11.79 18.16 4.56
N ASN A 104 -12.04 18.53 5.82
CA ASN A 104 -11.02 18.54 6.88
C ASN A 104 -11.03 17.27 7.73
N LEU A 105 -11.99 16.36 7.49
CA LEU A 105 -12.11 15.13 8.27
C LEU A 105 -11.05 14.12 7.82
N THR A 106 -10.40 13.48 8.79
CA THR A 106 -9.55 12.33 8.51
C THR A 106 -10.41 11.06 8.42
N VAL A 107 -9.89 10.03 7.75
CA VAL A 107 -10.55 8.70 7.68
C VAL A 107 -10.89 8.15 9.08
N ILE A 108 -10.06 8.48 10.09
CA ILE A 108 -10.26 8.06 11.48
C ILE A 108 -11.45 8.81 12.11
N ASP A 109 -11.60 10.09 11.82
CA ASP A 109 -12.73 10.88 12.33
C ASP A 109 -14.04 10.45 11.69
N VAL A 110 -14.00 10.09 10.40
CA VAL A 110 -15.13 9.46 9.70
C VAL A 110 -15.52 8.14 10.34
N LEU A 111 -14.55 7.32 10.77
CA LEU A 111 -14.81 6.05 11.45
C LEU A 111 -15.46 6.26 12.83
N LYS A 112 -15.10 7.32 13.56
CA LYS A 112 -15.70 7.63 14.88
C LYS A 112 -17.16 8.06 14.77
N GLU A 113 -17.53 8.70 13.67
CA GLU A 113 -18.89 9.15 13.38
C GLU A 113 -19.79 8.01 12.86
N ILE A 114 -19.21 6.86 12.49
CA ILE A 114 -19.98 5.67 12.11
C ILE A 114 -20.62 5.08 13.36
N ASN A 115 -21.94 5.20 13.43
CA ASN A 115 -22.76 4.45 14.37
C ASN A 115 -23.00 3.02 13.84
N SER A 116 -23.51 2.13 14.70
CA SER A 116 -23.83 0.72 14.41
C SER A 116 -24.82 0.48 13.24
N PHE A 117 -25.28 1.52 12.56
CA PHE A 117 -26.20 1.47 11.42
C PHE A 117 -25.51 1.17 10.08
N PHE A 118 -24.18 1.25 9.99
CA PHE A 118 -23.43 1.03 8.74
C PHE A 118 -22.29 0.00 8.89
N PRO A 119 -22.60 -1.27 9.24
CA PRO A 119 -21.59 -2.28 9.53
C PRO A 119 -20.69 -2.64 8.34
N GLU A 120 -21.19 -2.60 7.10
CA GLU A 120 -20.37 -2.92 5.92
C GLU A 120 -19.47 -1.74 5.52
N THR A 121 -19.97 -0.53 5.63
CA THR A 121 -19.19 0.70 5.42
C THR A 121 -18.09 0.82 6.48
N GLU A 122 -18.36 0.44 7.73
CA GLU A 122 -17.36 0.36 8.81
C GLU A 122 -16.23 -0.62 8.46
N LYS A 123 -16.58 -1.83 8.00
CA LYS A 123 -15.60 -2.83 7.56
C LYS A 123 -14.75 -2.32 6.40
N ALA A 124 -15.38 -1.72 5.40
CA ALA A 124 -14.70 -1.13 4.25
C ALA A 124 -13.69 -0.05 4.68
N LEU A 125 -14.06 0.80 5.64
CA LEU A 125 -13.20 1.86 6.17
C LEU A 125 -12.05 1.30 7.03
N LYS A 126 -12.31 0.24 7.83
CA LYS A 126 -11.26 -0.47 8.57
C LYS A 126 -10.24 -1.10 7.64
N ILE A 127 -10.69 -1.71 6.53
CA ILE A 127 -9.80 -2.24 5.49
C ILE A 127 -8.97 -1.11 4.88
N LEU A 128 -9.58 0.05 4.60
CA LEU A 128 -8.86 1.23 4.10
C LEU A 128 -7.76 1.72 5.07
N ILE A 129 -8.01 1.71 6.38
CA ILE A 129 -7.01 2.10 7.38
C ILE A 129 -5.91 1.04 7.53
N ALA A 130 -6.26 -0.24 7.38
CA ALA A 130 -5.30 -1.34 7.47
C ALA A 130 -4.40 -1.46 6.23
N LEU A 131 -4.78 -0.83 5.11
CA LEU A 131 -3.99 -0.82 3.89
C LEU A 131 -2.65 -0.10 4.13
N PRO A 132 -1.50 -0.80 3.94
CA PRO A 132 -0.21 -0.18 4.16
C PRO A 132 0.04 0.92 3.13
N CYS A 133 0.11 2.17 3.58
CA CYS A 133 0.47 3.30 2.74
C CYS A 133 1.93 3.21 2.24
N THR A 134 2.82 2.56 2.99
CA THR A 134 4.25 2.44 2.68
C THR A 134 4.82 1.06 3.03
N THR A 135 5.88 0.64 2.34
CA THR A 135 6.66 -0.58 2.59
C THR A 135 7.75 -0.39 3.66
N CYS A 136 7.93 0.84 4.17
CA CYS A 136 9.05 1.21 5.03
C CYS A 136 9.16 0.37 6.32
N THR A 137 8.04 -0.06 6.89
CA THR A 137 8.02 -0.90 8.10
C THR A 137 8.57 -2.30 7.80
N VAL A 138 8.15 -2.88 6.69
CA VAL A 138 8.60 -4.17 6.19
C VAL A 138 10.09 -4.11 5.81
N GLU A 139 10.54 -3.04 5.15
CA GLU A 139 11.95 -2.83 4.82
C GLU A 139 12.84 -2.67 6.06
N ARG A 140 12.37 -1.96 7.09
CA ARG A 140 13.08 -1.87 8.37
C ARG A 140 13.26 -3.25 9.00
N SER A 141 12.22 -4.08 8.99
CA SER A 141 12.29 -5.45 9.52
C SER A 141 13.26 -6.34 8.72
N PHE A 142 13.21 -6.27 7.38
CA PHE A 142 14.12 -7.00 6.52
C PHE A 142 15.57 -6.51 6.60
N SER A 143 15.80 -5.22 6.86
CA SER A 143 17.12 -4.67 7.10
C SER A 143 17.75 -5.29 8.36
N SER A 144 17.00 -5.37 9.46
CA SER A 144 17.43 -6.06 10.68
C SER A 144 17.72 -7.54 10.44
N LEU A 145 16.84 -8.24 9.72
CA LEU A 145 17.03 -9.65 9.36
C LEU A 145 18.28 -9.85 8.48
N ARG A 146 18.53 -8.93 7.55
CA ARG A 146 19.71 -8.97 6.66
C ARG A 146 20.99 -8.77 7.45
N ARG A 147 21.00 -7.92 8.48
CA ARG A 147 22.14 -7.75 9.41
C ARG A 147 22.39 -9.03 10.20
N LEU A 148 21.35 -9.66 10.78
CA LEU A 148 21.46 -10.95 11.48
C LEU A 148 21.99 -12.06 10.57
N LYS A 149 21.43 -12.21 9.36
CA LYS A 149 21.87 -13.19 8.37
C LYS A 149 23.32 -12.95 7.93
N THR A 150 23.74 -11.69 7.85
CA THR A 150 25.13 -11.35 7.51
C THR A 150 26.07 -11.74 8.64
N CYS A 151 25.70 -11.44 9.89
CA CYS A 151 26.46 -11.82 11.08
C CYS A 151 26.66 -13.35 11.17
N LEU A 152 25.57 -14.11 11.08
CA LEU A 152 25.62 -15.59 11.12
C LEU A 152 26.48 -16.18 9.99
N ARG A 153 26.44 -15.59 8.79
CA ARG A 153 27.28 -16.05 7.67
C ARG A 153 28.74 -15.66 7.80
N SER A 154 29.08 -14.65 8.59
CA SER A 154 30.47 -14.28 8.88
C SER A 154 31.08 -15.04 10.05
N THR A 155 30.25 -15.62 10.93
CA THR A 155 30.71 -16.43 12.07
C THR A 155 30.69 -17.93 11.82
N MET A 156 29.99 -18.39 10.76
CA MET A 156 30.13 -19.75 10.24
C MET A 156 31.44 -19.86 9.44
N ALA A 157 32.54 -20.09 10.17
CA ALA A 157 33.80 -20.62 9.63
C ALA A 157 33.66 -22.10 9.29
#